data_AF-A0A3L9XWJ4-F1
#
_entry.id   AF-A0A3L9XWJ4-F1
#
_cell.length_a   1.000
_cell.length_b   1.000
_cell.length_c   1.000
_cell.angle_alpha   90.00
_cell.angle_beta   90.00
_cell.angle_gamma   90.00
#
_symmetry.space_group_name_H-M   'P 1'
#
loop_
_entity.id
_entity.type
_entity.pdbx_description
1 polymer ?
#
loop_
_entity_poly.entity_id
_entity_poly.type
_entity_poly.pdbx_seq_one_letter_code
_entity_poly.pdbx_strand_id
1 'polypeptide(L)'
;MEKTMPDTELMAKQGSASELTPAQQTFVDGITSKVGTLLDGQLPGTFQMVAYPPGFHPAVQFGASAYYNSTMLDAFNGTLEIGTNGMLTLGNQQFSTLYYNILTNATYQYSTADQKVVNDPNIANQQISVVNTATSSGFVAAYAVTPVSYPTVMAAVLKNFSADATDWSTSNISAAASKLPNAGFASLGQAIASAVQLLSPLNTILGAQSAANAELAAAMANTQKPTAANGGLPISATDYYVGWTPMPANAQIQGGLQGGSKVSIQVEASNFSSTSASLSINGKTGFSIPILDVIDIGISASSSYDWSKTTTSSSSLDMTIEYPGVTIVQIDPLPLSADYAKGWYDQSLLQSIISGSGNADVSGFKIDPSNQYAVDKMFGKGKAFSRLKTLVVSQAPTITMVFSADQANSVTSSFKENASVDVKLFGLFSVGSFDESYSVDKVHTDTASGTVTVTFAPPEIKGTVPPEQQVCTVLGGVADYPPPS
;
A
#
# COMPACT_ATOMS: atom_id res chain seq x y z
N MET A 1 31.12 -9.10 40.26
CA MET A 1 30.52 -10.33 39.70
C MET A 1 29.20 -9.90 39.11
N GLU A 2 29.27 -9.35 37.91
CA GLU A 2 28.15 -8.73 37.21
C GLU A 2 28.40 -9.10 35.75
N LYS A 3 27.54 -9.96 35.20
CA LYS A 3 27.67 -10.47 33.84
C LYS A 3 26.39 -10.11 33.11
N THR A 4 26.54 -9.13 32.25
CA THR A 4 25.66 -8.73 31.16
C THR A 4 25.17 -9.94 30.36
N MET A 5 23.86 -9.99 30.11
CA MET A 5 23.26 -10.76 29.02
C MET A 5 22.91 -9.79 27.87
N PRO A 6 23.19 -10.13 26.60
CA PRO A 6 22.83 -9.30 25.47
C PRO A 6 21.43 -9.64 24.93
N ASP A 7 20.63 -8.60 24.72
CA ASP A 7 19.38 -8.60 23.96
C ASP A 7 19.68 -8.79 22.47
N THR A 8 19.78 -10.03 22.00
CA THR A 8 19.84 -10.32 20.55
C THR A 8 19.20 -11.66 20.23
N GLU A 9 17.89 -11.83 20.47
CA GLU A 9 17.13 -12.95 19.91
C GLU A 9 15.61 -12.70 19.91
N LEU A 10 15.17 -11.71 19.14
CA LEU A 10 13.77 -11.59 18.69
C LEU A 10 13.71 -11.43 17.16
N MET A 11 14.44 -12.30 16.46
CA MET A 11 14.22 -12.61 15.05
C MET A 11 14.39 -14.11 14.85
N ALA A 12 13.37 -14.88 15.21
CA ALA A 12 13.31 -16.29 14.84
C ALA A 12 11.87 -16.71 14.56
N LYS A 13 11.71 -17.31 13.38
CA LYS A 13 10.54 -17.98 12.78
C LYS A 13 9.46 -17.10 12.15
N GLN A 14 9.75 -16.67 10.92
CA GLN A 14 8.77 -16.90 9.86
C GLN A 14 8.41 -18.39 9.87
N GLY A 15 7.19 -18.73 10.30
CA GLY A 15 6.63 -20.05 10.02
C GLY A 15 6.62 -20.24 8.51
N SER A 16 7.06 -21.40 8.02
CA SER A 16 6.90 -21.75 6.62
C SER A 16 5.44 -21.53 6.23
N ALA A 17 5.17 -20.61 5.30
CA ALA A 17 3.83 -20.46 4.72
C ALA A 17 3.37 -21.84 4.26
N SER A 18 2.20 -22.29 4.69
CA SER A 18 1.61 -23.48 4.10
C SER A 18 1.19 -23.10 2.68
N GLU A 19 1.70 -23.83 1.69
CA GLU A 19 1.27 -23.67 0.31
C GLU A 19 -0.24 -23.95 0.22
N LEU A 20 -0.94 -23.19 -0.64
CA LEU A 20 -2.35 -23.42 -0.94
C LEU A 20 -2.54 -24.87 -1.38
N THR A 21 -3.58 -25.54 -0.87
CA THR A 21 -3.96 -26.85 -1.40
C THR A 21 -4.37 -26.71 -2.88
N PRO A 22 -4.36 -27.80 -3.67
CA PRO A 22 -4.76 -27.73 -5.07
C PRO A 22 -6.18 -27.16 -5.31
N ALA A 23 -7.12 -27.49 -4.41
CA ALA A 23 -8.50 -26.97 -4.47
C ALA A 23 -8.54 -25.46 -4.16
N GLN A 24 -7.80 -25.04 -3.14
CA GLN A 24 -7.61 -23.64 -2.75
C GLN A 24 -7.00 -22.81 -3.88
N GLN A 25 -5.92 -23.29 -4.51
CA GLN A 25 -5.30 -22.65 -5.66
C GLN A 25 -6.28 -22.56 -6.85
N THR A 26 -7.03 -23.63 -7.14
CA THR A 26 -8.00 -23.62 -8.26
C THR A 26 -9.12 -22.62 -8.03
N PHE A 27 -9.59 -22.46 -6.79
CA PHE A 27 -10.56 -21.44 -6.43
C PHE A 27 -10.02 -20.02 -6.63
N VAL A 28 -8.82 -19.76 -6.10
CA VAL A 28 -8.11 -18.48 -6.25
C VAL A 28 -7.89 -18.14 -7.73
N ASP A 29 -7.44 -19.10 -8.53
CA ASP A 29 -7.26 -18.95 -9.98
C ASP A 29 -8.59 -18.69 -10.70
N GLY A 30 -9.67 -19.34 -10.24
CA GLY A 30 -11.02 -19.15 -10.76
C GLY A 30 -11.51 -17.72 -10.58
N ILE A 31 -11.41 -17.18 -9.37
CA ILE A 31 -11.74 -15.77 -9.10
C ILE A 31 -10.80 -14.85 -9.88
N THR A 32 -9.50 -15.11 -9.83
CA THR A 32 -8.49 -14.28 -10.50
C THR A 32 -8.75 -14.17 -12.00
N SER A 33 -9.04 -15.31 -12.65
CA SER A 33 -9.37 -15.34 -14.07
C SER A 33 -10.68 -14.61 -14.37
N LYS A 34 -11.76 -14.87 -13.60
CA LYS A 34 -13.06 -14.25 -13.91
C LYS A 34 -13.09 -12.76 -13.65
N VAL A 35 -12.50 -12.30 -12.54
CA VAL A 35 -12.36 -10.86 -12.24
C VAL A 35 -11.44 -10.21 -13.27
N GLY A 36 -10.30 -10.83 -13.57
CA GLY A 36 -9.35 -10.33 -14.56
C GLY A 36 -9.98 -10.16 -15.94
N THR A 37 -10.77 -11.14 -16.40
CA THR A 37 -11.52 -11.03 -17.66
C THR A 37 -12.64 -10.00 -17.57
N LEU A 38 -13.37 -9.92 -16.45
CA LEU A 38 -14.47 -8.98 -16.29
C LEU A 38 -14.00 -7.51 -16.33
N LEU A 39 -12.84 -7.25 -15.73
CA LEU A 39 -12.25 -5.92 -15.60
C LEU A 39 -11.08 -5.69 -16.57
N ASP A 40 -10.99 -6.51 -17.62
CA ASP A 40 -9.91 -6.41 -18.60
C ASP A 40 -9.86 -5.01 -19.22
N GLY A 41 -8.66 -4.46 -19.35
CA GLY A 41 -8.42 -3.08 -19.78
C GLY A 41 -8.83 -1.97 -18.79
N GLN A 42 -9.51 -2.28 -17.67
CA GLN A 42 -9.86 -1.30 -16.63
C GLN A 42 -8.84 -1.25 -15.49
N LEU A 43 -8.10 -2.34 -15.26
CA LEU A 43 -7.12 -2.44 -14.18
C LEU A 43 -5.75 -1.93 -14.63
N PRO A 44 -5.02 -1.15 -13.80
CA PRO A 44 -3.69 -0.64 -14.11
C PRO A 44 -2.57 -1.69 -13.92
N GLY A 45 -2.89 -2.98 -14.05
CA GLY A 45 -2.00 -4.11 -13.83
C GLY A 45 -2.75 -5.42 -13.63
N THR A 46 -2.02 -6.49 -13.34
CA THR A 46 -2.59 -7.83 -13.15
C THR A 46 -3.38 -7.91 -11.84
N PHE A 47 -4.65 -8.29 -11.94
CA PHE A 47 -5.45 -8.63 -10.76
C PHE A 47 -4.84 -9.82 -10.02
N GLN A 48 -4.80 -9.72 -8.69
CA GLN A 48 -4.43 -10.80 -7.80
C GLN A 48 -5.46 -10.86 -6.68
N MET A 49 -5.90 -12.07 -6.35
CA MET A 49 -6.69 -12.28 -5.15
C MET A 49 -5.83 -12.00 -3.91
N VAL A 50 -6.40 -11.31 -2.92
CA VAL A 50 -5.73 -10.95 -1.66
C VAL A 50 -6.58 -11.49 -0.52
N ALA A 51 -5.94 -12.11 0.46
CA ALA A 51 -6.56 -12.40 1.75
C ALA A 51 -6.71 -11.08 2.51
N TYR A 52 -7.87 -10.44 2.36
CA TYR A 52 -8.18 -9.17 3.01
C TYR A 52 -9.08 -9.43 4.23
N PRO A 53 -8.83 -8.82 5.41
CA PRO A 53 -9.72 -8.96 6.57
C PRO A 53 -11.14 -8.53 6.23
N PRO A 54 -12.20 -9.26 6.66
CA PRO A 54 -13.57 -8.86 6.37
C PRO A 54 -13.87 -7.40 6.78
N GLY A 55 -14.73 -6.71 6.02
CA GLY A 55 -15.26 -5.41 6.44
C GLY A 55 -14.55 -4.17 5.84
N PHE A 56 -14.24 -4.15 4.54
CA PHE A 56 -13.71 -2.92 3.93
C PHE A 56 -14.79 -1.83 3.91
N HIS A 57 -14.47 -0.64 4.40
CA HIS A 57 -15.40 0.48 4.43
C HIS A 57 -15.37 1.26 3.09
N PRO A 58 -16.44 1.24 2.28
CA PRO A 58 -16.44 1.86 0.97
C PRO A 58 -16.72 3.38 1.00
N ALA A 59 -17.14 3.93 2.14
CA ALA A 59 -17.36 5.36 2.29
C ALA A 59 -16.01 6.10 2.34
N VAL A 60 -15.79 7.00 1.39
CA VAL A 60 -14.58 7.83 1.27
C VAL A 60 -14.61 8.99 2.27
N GLN A 61 -15.78 9.62 2.41
CA GLN A 61 -16.02 10.67 3.39
C GLN A 61 -17.37 10.46 4.07
N PHE A 62 -17.51 10.90 5.33
CA PHE A 62 -18.77 10.83 6.06
C PHE A 62 -18.93 11.97 7.06
N GLY A 63 -20.14 12.09 7.61
CA GLY A 63 -20.52 13.13 8.57
C GLY A 63 -20.71 14.52 7.94
N ALA A 64 -21.22 15.45 8.74
CA ALA A 64 -21.51 16.82 8.29
C ALA A 64 -20.26 17.61 7.85
N SER A 65 -19.11 17.27 8.42
CA SER A 65 -17.82 17.87 8.08
C SER A 65 -17.11 17.19 6.90
N ALA A 66 -17.67 16.11 6.36
CA ALA A 66 -17.10 15.30 5.27
C ALA A 66 -15.63 14.89 5.52
N TYR A 67 -15.32 14.42 6.73
CA TYR A 67 -13.98 13.89 7.04
C TYR A 67 -13.71 12.62 6.25
N TYR A 68 -12.45 12.41 5.87
CA TYR A 68 -12.03 11.21 5.16
C TYR A 68 -12.03 10.00 6.10
N ASN A 69 -12.42 8.85 5.55
CA ASN A 69 -12.48 7.60 6.30
C ASN A 69 -11.08 7.00 6.46
N SER A 70 -10.52 7.06 7.68
CA SER A 70 -9.20 6.52 7.98
C SER A 70 -9.09 5.02 7.71
N THR A 71 -10.13 4.23 7.96
CA THR A 71 -10.11 2.78 7.72
C THR A 71 -9.97 2.45 6.24
N MET A 72 -10.63 3.21 5.37
CA MET A 72 -10.44 3.11 3.92
C MET A 72 -9.02 3.48 3.52
N LEU A 73 -8.47 4.58 4.07
CA LEU A 73 -7.10 5.01 3.78
C LEU A 73 -6.05 4.01 4.28
N ASP A 74 -6.26 3.39 5.44
CA ASP A 74 -5.39 2.36 6.01
C ASP A 74 -5.29 1.13 5.10
N ALA A 75 -6.36 0.77 4.39
CA ALA A 75 -6.34 -0.34 3.44
C ALA A 75 -5.37 -0.09 2.27
N PHE A 76 -5.25 1.16 1.80
CA PHE A 76 -4.32 1.56 0.73
C PHE A 76 -2.92 1.92 1.24
N ASN A 77 -2.83 2.37 2.50
CA ASN A 77 -1.57 2.64 3.16
C ASN A 77 -0.96 1.39 3.80
N GLY A 78 -1.63 0.24 3.81
CA GLY A 78 -1.04 -1.01 4.30
C GLY A 78 0.01 -1.56 3.34
N THR A 79 1.13 -2.05 3.87
CA THR A 79 2.10 -2.81 3.07
C THR A 79 1.57 -4.20 2.71
N LEU A 80 2.18 -4.90 1.77
CA LEU A 80 1.81 -6.28 1.45
C LEU A 80 2.81 -7.29 1.99
N GLU A 81 2.31 -8.45 2.38
CA GLU A 81 3.10 -9.62 2.75
C GLU A 81 2.45 -10.91 2.28
N ILE A 82 3.19 -12.02 2.35
CA ILE A 82 2.64 -13.35 2.09
C ILE A 82 2.11 -13.91 3.41
N GLY A 83 0.80 -14.12 3.48
CA GLY A 83 0.12 -14.69 4.62
C GLY A 83 0.49 -16.15 4.86
N THR A 84 0.06 -16.71 6.00
CA THR A 84 0.34 -18.11 6.36
C THR A 84 -0.24 -19.11 5.37
N ASN A 85 -1.28 -18.72 4.63
CA ASN A 85 -1.93 -19.50 3.57
C ASN A 85 -1.25 -19.35 2.19
N GLY A 86 -0.12 -18.65 2.10
CA GLY A 86 0.58 -18.42 0.83
C GLY A 86 -0.05 -17.35 -0.08
N MET A 87 -1.18 -16.75 0.31
CA MET A 87 -1.79 -15.64 -0.41
C MET A 87 -1.17 -14.30 0.00
N LEU A 88 -1.24 -13.33 -0.91
CA LEU A 88 -0.95 -11.94 -0.57
C LEU A 88 -1.98 -11.45 0.47
N THR A 89 -1.54 -10.75 1.50
CA THR A 89 -2.39 -10.12 2.53
C THR A 89 -1.87 -8.71 2.84
N LEU A 90 -2.68 -7.90 3.52
CA LEU A 90 -2.18 -6.70 4.18
C LEU A 90 -1.22 -7.10 5.30
N GLY A 91 -0.04 -6.49 5.30
CA GLY A 91 0.94 -6.62 6.36
C GLY A 91 0.74 -5.60 7.47
N ASN A 92 1.55 -5.71 8.52
CA ASN A 92 1.41 -4.91 9.75
C ASN A 92 2.08 -3.54 9.69
N GLN A 93 2.64 -3.14 8.56
CA GLN A 93 3.30 -1.84 8.39
C GLN A 93 2.50 -0.93 7.47
N GLN A 94 2.67 0.37 7.66
CA GLN A 94 2.16 1.37 6.74
C GLN A 94 3.21 1.72 5.68
N PHE A 95 2.79 1.75 4.42
CA PHE A 95 3.54 2.14 3.23
C PHE A 95 4.18 3.52 3.39
N SER A 96 3.44 4.52 3.87
CA SER A 96 3.98 5.86 4.18
C SER A 96 5.04 5.84 5.29
N THR A 97 4.85 5.02 6.32
CA THR A 97 5.87 4.86 7.39
C THR A 97 7.14 4.22 6.83
N LEU A 98 7.02 3.19 5.99
CA LEU A 98 8.16 2.54 5.36
C LEU A 98 8.87 3.48 4.38
N TYR A 99 8.13 4.30 3.64
CA TYR A 99 8.66 5.35 2.78
C TYR A 99 9.50 6.35 3.58
N TYR A 100 8.95 6.89 4.68
CA TYR A 100 9.67 7.79 5.57
C TYR A 100 10.96 7.15 6.13
N ASN A 101 10.91 5.87 6.51
CA ASN A 101 12.08 5.16 7.04
C ASN A 101 13.17 4.96 5.98
N ILE A 102 12.79 4.63 4.73
CA ILE A 102 13.71 4.55 3.60
C ILE A 102 14.40 5.90 3.40
N LEU A 103 13.64 7.00 3.34
CA LEU A 103 14.19 8.35 3.16
C LEU A 103 15.14 8.75 4.31
N THR A 104 14.76 8.45 5.55
CA THR A 104 15.58 8.75 6.75
C THR A 104 16.93 8.03 6.75
N ASN A 105 17.01 6.88 6.08
CA ASN A 105 18.25 6.08 5.99
C ASN A 105 19.05 6.36 4.71
N ALA A 106 18.55 7.21 3.83
CA ALA A 106 19.24 7.60 2.61
C ALA A 106 20.25 8.72 2.92
N THR A 107 21.52 8.52 2.56
CA THR A 107 22.59 9.50 2.78
C THR A 107 23.10 10.02 1.44
N TYR A 108 23.28 11.33 1.31
CA TYR A 108 23.83 11.92 0.10
C TYR A 108 25.32 11.57 -0.03
N GLN A 109 25.71 11.00 -1.16
CA GLN A 109 27.09 10.65 -1.47
C GLN A 109 27.47 11.22 -2.83
N TYR A 110 28.68 11.77 -2.93
CA TYR A 110 29.22 12.24 -4.21
C TYR A 110 29.69 11.07 -5.08
N SER A 111 29.61 11.27 -6.39
CA SER A 111 30.29 10.43 -7.37
C SER A 111 31.81 10.55 -7.21
N THR A 112 32.55 9.58 -7.75
CA THR A 112 34.02 9.65 -7.81
C THR A 112 34.51 10.92 -8.52
N ALA A 113 33.76 11.42 -9.52
CA ALA A 113 34.10 12.66 -10.23
C ALA A 113 33.87 13.91 -9.36
N ASP A 114 32.70 14.01 -8.72
CA ASP A 114 32.37 15.16 -7.87
C ASP A 114 33.23 15.21 -6.60
N GLN A 115 33.56 14.04 -6.05
CA GLN A 115 34.46 13.95 -4.90
C GLN A 115 35.85 14.51 -5.21
N LYS A 116 36.35 14.39 -6.46
CA LYS A 116 37.62 15.01 -6.86
C LYS A 116 37.53 16.52 -6.85
N VAL A 117 36.41 17.09 -7.28
CA VAL A 117 36.18 18.55 -7.25
C VAL A 117 36.07 19.05 -5.81
N VAL A 118 35.30 18.36 -4.97
CA VAL A 118 35.11 18.70 -3.55
C VAL A 118 36.44 18.64 -2.79
N ASN A 119 37.32 17.71 -3.14
CA ASN A 119 38.63 17.52 -2.50
C ASN A 119 39.78 18.27 -3.19
N ASP A 120 39.53 19.08 -4.22
CA ASP A 120 40.59 19.80 -4.94
C ASP A 120 41.22 20.88 -4.02
N PRO A 121 42.55 20.86 -3.79
CA PRO A 121 43.21 21.83 -2.92
C PRO A 121 43.04 23.30 -3.34
N ASN A 122 42.94 23.58 -4.65
CA ASN A 122 42.72 24.93 -5.15
C ASN A 122 41.31 25.41 -4.83
N ILE A 123 40.32 24.52 -4.96
CA ILE A 123 38.93 24.77 -4.58
C ILE A 123 38.84 25.00 -3.06
N ALA A 124 39.48 24.14 -2.26
CA ALA A 124 39.53 24.27 -0.80
C ALA A 124 40.14 25.63 -0.36
N ASN A 125 41.23 26.06 -0.97
CA ASN A 125 41.86 27.35 -0.66
C ASN A 125 40.92 28.54 -0.92
N GLN A 126 40.16 28.50 -2.02
CA GLN A 126 39.19 29.55 -2.32
C GLN A 126 38.00 29.54 -1.37
N GLN A 127 37.48 28.36 -1.00
CA GLN A 127 36.45 28.23 0.02
C GLN A 127 36.89 28.87 1.35
N ILE A 128 38.11 28.55 1.81
CA ILE A 128 38.68 29.13 3.04
C ILE A 128 38.80 30.65 2.93
N SER A 129 39.26 31.17 1.79
CA SER A 129 39.37 32.61 1.56
C SER A 129 38.02 33.33 1.70
N VAL A 130 36.97 32.79 1.07
CA VAL A 130 35.60 33.34 1.17
C VAL A 130 35.07 33.28 2.60
N VAL A 131 35.24 32.13 3.29
CA VAL A 131 34.76 31.95 4.67
C VAL A 131 35.49 32.87 5.65
N ASN A 132 36.81 33.01 5.55
CA ASN A 132 37.60 33.92 6.37
C ASN A 132 37.18 35.37 6.16
N THR A 133 36.87 35.74 4.91
CA THR A 133 36.39 37.09 4.58
C THR A 133 34.97 37.33 5.11
N ALA A 134 34.08 36.34 5.02
CA ALA A 134 32.74 36.42 5.60
C ALA A 134 32.77 36.56 7.13
N THR A 135 33.73 35.88 7.78
CA THR A 135 33.92 35.97 9.22
C THR A 135 34.48 37.34 9.63
N SER A 136 35.59 37.77 9.00
CA SER A 136 36.28 39.02 9.33
C SER A 136 35.50 40.29 8.95
N SER A 137 34.65 40.23 7.93
CA SER A 137 33.73 41.33 7.58
C SER A 137 32.52 41.47 8.50
N GLY A 138 32.32 40.54 9.45
CA GLY A 138 31.16 40.52 10.34
C GLY A 138 29.89 39.93 9.73
N PHE A 139 29.91 39.48 8.48
CA PHE A 139 28.75 38.89 7.80
C PHE A 139 28.20 37.66 8.55
N VAL A 140 29.09 36.75 8.96
CA VAL A 140 28.71 35.54 9.70
C VAL A 140 27.93 35.86 10.97
N ALA A 141 28.35 36.89 11.71
CA ALA A 141 27.67 37.34 12.92
C ALA A 141 26.35 38.04 12.59
N ALA A 142 26.33 38.91 11.59
CA ALA A 142 25.15 39.67 11.17
C ALA A 142 23.98 38.77 10.73
N TYR A 143 24.28 37.61 10.12
CA TYR A 143 23.28 36.66 9.61
C TYR A 143 23.21 35.34 10.37
N ALA A 144 23.86 35.26 11.55
CA ALA A 144 23.89 34.06 12.40
C ALA A 144 24.22 32.76 11.64
N VAL A 145 25.22 32.80 10.75
CA VAL A 145 25.59 31.66 9.91
C VAL A 145 26.25 30.57 10.76
N THR A 146 25.62 29.41 10.86
CA THR A 146 26.13 28.26 11.63
C THR A 146 25.74 26.92 10.96
N PRO A 147 26.65 25.93 10.87
CA PRO A 147 28.10 26.04 11.13
C PRO A 147 28.78 26.99 10.14
N VAL A 148 29.95 27.55 10.48
CA VAL A 148 30.68 28.46 9.59
C VAL A 148 31.45 27.65 8.54
N SER A 149 30.89 27.54 7.34
CA SER A 149 31.50 26.83 6.20
C SER A 149 31.15 27.54 4.90
N TYR A 150 31.84 27.20 3.80
CA TYR A 150 31.56 27.83 2.51
C TYR A 150 30.11 27.60 2.04
N PRO A 151 29.54 26.37 2.11
CA PRO A 151 28.15 26.15 1.73
C PRO A 151 27.16 27.01 2.53
N THR A 152 27.33 27.13 3.85
CA THR A 152 26.39 27.89 4.69
C THR A 152 26.54 29.39 4.51
N VAL A 153 27.76 29.88 4.28
CA VAL A 153 28.01 31.28 3.89
C VAL A 153 27.35 31.60 2.57
N MET A 154 27.53 30.75 1.54
CA MET A 154 26.95 30.99 0.22
C MET A 154 25.42 30.91 0.25
N ALA A 155 24.84 29.95 0.96
CA ALA A 155 23.39 29.86 1.17
C ALA A 155 22.84 31.14 1.85
N ALA A 156 23.55 31.69 2.83
CA ALA A 156 23.16 32.95 3.47
C ALA A 156 23.27 34.16 2.52
N VAL A 157 24.30 34.21 1.67
CA VAL A 157 24.44 35.24 0.63
C VAL A 157 23.28 35.17 -0.35
N LEU A 158 22.98 33.99 -0.90
CA LEU A 158 21.87 33.80 -1.82
C LEU A 158 20.54 34.18 -1.15
N LYS A 159 20.22 33.60 0.00
CA LYS A 159 18.99 33.88 0.76
C LYS A 159 18.69 35.37 0.96
N ASN A 160 19.72 36.18 1.23
CA ASN A 160 19.53 37.60 1.57
C ASN A 160 19.78 38.56 0.40
N PHE A 161 20.48 38.13 -0.65
CA PHE A 161 20.95 39.04 -1.71
C PHE A 161 20.66 38.56 -3.14
N SER A 162 20.23 37.32 -3.37
CA SER A 162 19.80 36.86 -4.70
C SER A 162 18.29 37.07 -4.92
N ALA A 163 17.86 36.96 -6.18
CA ALA A 163 16.42 36.92 -6.52
C ALA A 163 15.83 35.51 -6.30
N ASP A 164 16.67 34.48 -6.44
CA ASP A 164 16.34 33.08 -6.20
C ASP A 164 17.39 32.51 -5.25
N ALA A 165 16.98 32.15 -4.03
CA ALA A 165 17.86 31.62 -2.99
C ALA A 165 18.37 30.19 -3.27
N THR A 166 17.73 29.49 -4.22
CA THR A 166 17.99 28.09 -4.56
C THR A 166 18.84 27.93 -5.81
N ASP A 167 19.00 28.98 -6.62
CA ASP A 167 19.87 28.96 -7.79
C ASP A 167 21.35 29.23 -7.42
N TRP A 168 22.18 28.19 -7.51
CA TRP A 168 23.63 28.26 -7.25
C TRP A 168 24.45 28.56 -8.52
N SER A 169 23.82 29.03 -9.60
CA SER A 169 24.51 29.42 -10.83
C SER A 169 25.53 30.53 -10.57
N THR A 170 26.62 30.49 -11.33
CA THR A 170 27.67 31.52 -11.30
C THR A 170 27.10 32.92 -11.56
N SER A 171 26.09 33.04 -12.43
CA SER A 171 25.39 34.30 -12.70
C SER A 171 24.65 34.81 -11.46
N ASN A 172 23.88 33.97 -10.77
CA ASN A 172 23.09 34.38 -9.62
C ASN A 172 23.97 34.70 -8.41
N ILE A 173 25.02 33.89 -8.17
CA ILE A 173 26.01 34.16 -7.14
C ILE A 173 26.72 35.50 -7.40
N SER A 174 27.13 35.77 -8.64
CA SER A 174 27.77 37.04 -9.00
C SER A 174 26.83 38.24 -8.81
N ALA A 175 25.56 38.09 -9.19
CA ALA A 175 24.54 39.11 -8.98
C ALA A 175 24.30 39.37 -7.48
N ALA A 176 24.22 38.34 -6.65
CA ALA A 176 24.10 38.47 -5.20
C ALA A 176 25.34 39.16 -4.59
N ALA A 177 26.54 38.74 -5.01
CA ALA A 177 27.80 39.32 -4.55
C ALA A 177 27.90 40.83 -4.85
N SER A 178 27.35 41.27 -5.99
CA SER A 178 27.35 42.70 -6.37
C SER A 178 26.56 43.61 -5.42
N LYS A 179 25.62 43.05 -4.63
CA LYS A 179 24.82 43.81 -3.65
C LYS A 179 25.48 43.92 -2.27
N LEU A 180 26.44 43.04 -1.96
CA LEU A 180 27.12 43.00 -0.66
C LEU A 180 27.85 44.30 -0.27
N PRO A 181 28.51 45.04 -1.18
CA PRO A 181 29.14 46.32 -0.84
C PRO A 181 28.17 47.35 -0.25
N ASN A 182 26.97 47.47 -0.81
CA ASN A 182 25.95 48.40 -0.34
C ASN A 182 25.37 48.00 1.03
N ALA A 183 25.51 46.74 1.42
CA ALA A 183 25.12 46.22 2.72
C ALA A 183 26.27 46.26 3.76
N GLY A 184 27.41 46.85 3.43
CA GLY A 184 28.57 46.96 4.32
C GLY A 184 29.55 45.79 4.27
N PHE A 185 29.37 44.84 3.36
CA PHE A 185 30.21 43.64 3.23
C PHE A 185 31.06 43.64 1.95
N ALA A 186 31.68 44.79 1.64
CA ALA A 186 32.40 45.01 0.39
C ALA A 186 33.55 44.01 0.16
N SER A 187 34.31 43.68 1.20
CA SER A 187 35.41 42.69 1.12
C SER A 187 34.90 41.30 0.77
N LEU A 188 33.76 40.88 1.32
CA LEU A 188 33.13 39.59 0.99
C LEU A 188 32.64 39.57 -0.46
N GLY A 189 32.00 40.64 -0.92
CA GLY A 189 31.60 40.78 -2.33
C GLY A 189 32.77 40.61 -3.30
N GLN A 190 33.92 41.23 -3.00
CA GLN A 190 35.13 41.10 -3.81
C GLN A 190 35.74 39.68 -3.77
N ALA A 191 35.78 39.07 -2.58
CA ALA A 191 36.29 37.71 -2.40
C ALA A 191 35.46 36.70 -3.22
N ILE A 192 34.13 36.80 -3.18
CA ILE A 192 33.23 35.94 -3.98
C ILE A 192 33.44 36.21 -5.47
N ALA A 193 33.45 37.47 -5.91
CA ALA A 193 33.61 37.82 -7.33
C ALA A 193 34.93 37.29 -7.93
N SER A 194 36.00 37.26 -7.14
CA SER A 194 37.31 36.74 -7.57
C SER A 194 37.38 35.21 -7.58
N ALA A 195 36.59 34.53 -6.75
CA ALA A 195 36.61 33.08 -6.61
C ALA A 195 35.52 32.36 -7.44
N VAL A 196 34.44 33.03 -7.83
CA VAL A 196 33.20 32.40 -8.33
C VAL A 196 33.41 31.52 -9.56
N GLN A 197 34.29 31.92 -10.50
CA GLN A 197 34.56 31.12 -11.70
C GLN A 197 35.32 29.85 -11.38
N LEU A 198 36.32 29.92 -10.49
CA LEU A 198 37.08 28.76 -10.04
C LEU A 198 36.19 27.83 -9.20
N LEU A 199 35.30 28.38 -8.39
CA LEU A 199 34.35 27.63 -7.56
C LEU A 199 33.11 27.14 -8.32
N SER A 200 32.94 27.50 -9.60
CA SER A 200 31.74 27.16 -10.38
C SER A 200 31.42 25.65 -10.39
N PRO A 201 32.39 24.73 -10.59
CA PRO A 201 32.10 23.29 -10.53
C PRO A 201 31.61 22.85 -9.14
N LEU A 202 32.21 23.38 -8.07
CA LEU A 202 31.77 23.11 -6.70
C LEU A 202 30.36 23.65 -6.45
N ASN A 203 30.06 24.88 -6.92
CA ASN A 203 28.74 25.49 -6.73
C ASN A 203 27.64 24.69 -7.42
N THR A 204 27.90 24.12 -8.59
CA THR A 204 26.97 23.18 -9.26
C THR A 204 26.69 21.96 -8.38
N ILE A 205 27.74 21.35 -7.82
CA ILE A 205 27.63 20.17 -6.95
C ILE A 205 26.84 20.50 -5.67
N LEU A 206 27.18 21.62 -5.01
CA LEU A 206 26.52 22.06 -3.77
C LEU A 206 25.06 22.48 -4.02
N GLY A 207 24.77 23.11 -5.16
CA GLY A 207 23.41 23.45 -5.56
C GLY A 207 22.55 22.21 -5.77
N ALA A 208 23.07 21.22 -6.51
CA ALA A 208 22.39 19.93 -6.71
C ALA A 208 22.15 19.19 -5.39
N GLN A 209 23.15 19.17 -4.49
CA GLN A 209 23.01 18.60 -3.15
C GLN A 209 21.96 19.36 -2.32
N SER A 210 21.97 20.70 -2.36
CA SER A 210 21.01 21.52 -1.63
C SER A 210 19.59 21.29 -2.12
N ALA A 211 19.37 21.19 -3.43
CA ALA A 211 18.07 20.88 -4.01
C ALA A 211 17.59 19.49 -3.59
N ALA A 212 18.44 18.47 -3.71
CA ALA A 212 18.13 17.11 -3.28
C ALA A 212 17.79 17.04 -1.78
N ASN A 213 18.55 17.74 -0.93
CA ASN A 213 18.25 17.81 0.51
C ASN A 213 16.92 18.51 0.81
N ALA A 214 16.56 19.55 0.05
CA ALA A 214 15.28 20.23 0.22
C ALA A 214 14.10 19.31 -0.14
N GLU A 215 14.22 18.59 -1.25
CA GLU A 215 13.25 17.58 -1.69
C GLU A 215 13.08 16.45 -0.67
N LEU A 216 14.18 15.84 -0.22
CA LEU A 216 14.17 14.78 0.79
C LEU A 216 13.52 15.26 2.09
N ALA A 217 13.91 16.45 2.57
CA ALA A 217 13.37 17.03 3.79
C ALA A 217 11.87 17.32 3.69
N ALA A 218 11.40 17.82 2.54
CA ALA A 218 9.99 18.08 2.31
C ALA A 218 9.17 16.79 2.23
N ALA A 219 9.64 15.77 1.49
CA ALA A 219 9.01 14.46 1.43
C ALA A 219 8.88 13.84 2.83
N MET A 220 9.96 13.87 3.62
CA MET A 220 9.96 13.39 5.01
C MET A 220 9.00 14.17 5.91
N ALA A 221 9.03 15.51 5.85
CA ALA A 221 8.18 16.36 6.66
C ALA A 221 6.70 16.18 6.34
N ASN A 222 6.34 16.11 5.05
CA ASN A 222 4.96 15.96 4.61
C ASN A 222 4.41 14.56 4.89
N THR A 223 5.28 13.53 4.90
CA THR A 223 4.90 12.18 5.31
C THR A 223 4.67 12.08 6.81
N GLN A 224 5.57 12.65 7.63
CA GLN A 224 5.50 12.53 9.09
C GLN A 224 4.45 13.45 9.74
N LYS A 225 4.20 14.62 9.14
CA LYS A 225 3.31 15.66 9.68
C LYS A 225 2.33 16.14 8.59
N PRO A 226 1.36 15.31 8.19
CA PRO A 226 0.33 15.74 7.26
C PRO A 226 -0.51 16.87 7.85
N THR A 227 -0.88 17.83 7.00
CA THR A 227 -1.72 19.00 7.31
C THR A 227 -2.51 19.41 6.08
N ALA A 228 -3.53 20.24 6.24
CA ALA A 228 -4.22 20.82 5.07
C ALA A 228 -3.28 21.59 4.13
N ALA A 229 -2.25 22.26 4.68
CA ALA A 229 -1.33 23.08 3.90
C ALA A 229 -0.46 22.26 2.95
N ASN A 230 0.00 21.08 3.39
CA ASN A 230 0.83 20.19 2.58
C ASN A 230 0.04 19.06 1.88
N GLY A 231 -1.29 19.15 1.84
CA GLY A 231 -2.14 18.23 1.09
C GLY A 231 -2.53 16.96 1.85
N GLY A 232 -2.38 16.94 3.18
CA GLY A 232 -2.96 15.91 4.04
C GLY A 232 -4.50 15.93 4.02
N LEU A 233 -5.09 14.76 4.21
CA LEU A 233 -6.55 14.56 4.21
C LEU A 233 -7.09 14.65 5.65
N PRO A 234 -8.03 15.56 5.96
CA PRO A 234 -8.57 15.66 7.32
C PRO A 234 -9.43 14.43 7.66
N ILE A 235 -9.04 13.72 8.72
CA ILE A 235 -9.80 12.57 9.26
C ILE A 235 -10.55 12.92 10.55
N SER A 236 -10.20 14.06 11.16
CA SER A 236 -10.92 14.67 12.28
C SER A 236 -10.77 16.20 12.21
N ALA A 237 -11.25 16.91 13.23
CA ALA A 237 -11.07 18.36 13.34
C ALA A 237 -9.59 18.78 13.51
N THR A 238 -8.74 17.88 14.02
CA THR A 238 -7.34 18.16 14.37
C THR A 238 -6.35 17.24 13.67
N ASP A 239 -6.80 16.09 13.17
CA ASP A 239 -5.94 15.04 12.65
C ASP A 239 -6.04 14.93 11.14
N TYR A 240 -4.88 14.67 10.53
CA TYR A 240 -4.73 14.51 9.10
C TYR A 240 -4.06 13.18 8.79
N TYR A 241 -4.49 12.56 7.70
CA TYR A 241 -3.82 11.45 7.05
C TYR A 241 -2.92 11.97 5.93
N VAL A 242 -1.90 11.21 5.52
CA VAL A 242 -1.12 11.54 4.33
C VAL A 242 -2.02 11.65 3.09
N GLY A 243 -1.65 12.50 2.14
CA GLY A 243 -2.48 12.82 0.96
C GLY A 243 -2.63 11.65 -0.02
N TRP A 244 -3.82 11.46 -0.60
CA TRP A 244 -4.07 10.48 -1.67
C TRP A 244 -4.86 11.11 -2.81
N THR A 245 -4.65 10.63 -4.05
CA THR A 245 -5.24 11.19 -5.26
C THR A 245 -5.33 10.16 -6.39
N PRO A 246 -6.32 10.26 -7.31
CA PRO A 246 -7.57 10.99 -7.11
C PRO A 246 -8.42 10.29 -6.04
N MET A 247 -9.16 11.05 -5.23
CA MET A 247 -10.12 10.45 -4.29
C MET A 247 -11.44 10.19 -5.01
N PRO A 248 -11.95 8.95 -5.08
CA PRO A 248 -13.25 8.67 -5.69
C PRO A 248 -14.38 9.32 -4.88
N ALA A 249 -15.51 9.60 -5.54
CA ALA A 249 -16.71 10.04 -4.84
C ALA A 249 -17.46 8.85 -4.22
N ASN A 250 -18.08 9.05 -3.04
CA ASN A 250 -18.93 8.02 -2.41
C ASN A 250 -19.95 7.43 -3.38
N ALA A 251 -20.61 8.28 -4.16
CA ALA A 251 -21.64 7.88 -5.12
C ALA A 251 -21.10 6.98 -6.24
N GLN A 252 -19.83 7.13 -6.63
CA GLN A 252 -19.20 6.27 -7.64
C GLN A 252 -19.04 4.86 -7.11
N ILE A 253 -18.53 4.70 -5.88
CA ILE A 253 -18.33 3.39 -5.27
C ILE A 253 -19.69 2.73 -4.97
N GLN A 254 -20.63 3.48 -4.39
CA GLN A 254 -21.98 2.97 -4.09
C GLN A 254 -22.75 2.58 -5.36
N GLY A 255 -22.69 3.41 -6.42
CA GLY A 255 -23.32 3.09 -7.70
C GLY A 255 -22.72 1.83 -8.33
N GLY A 256 -21.40 1.66 -8.26
CA GLY A 256 -20.72 0.44 -8.69
C GLY A 256 -21.14 -0.78 -7.87
N LEU A 257 -21.19 -0.68 -6.55
CA LEU A 257 -21.65 -1.78 -5.69
C LEU A 257 -23.10 -2.17 -6.01
N GLN A 258 -24.00 -1.21 -6.26
CA GLN A 258 -25.42 -1.49 -6.50
C GLN A 258 -25.73 -1.97 -7.93
N GLY A 259 -25.00 -1.48 -8.94
CA GLY A 259 -25.30 -1.71 -10.36
C GLY A 259 -24.19 -2.38 -11.17
N GLY A 260 -23.06 -2.68 -10.54
CA GLY A 260 -21.89 -3.28 -11.18
C GLY A 260 -22.10 -4.73 -11.60
N SER A 261 -21.21 -5.20 -12.47
CA SER A 261 -21.20 -6.57 -12.96
C SER A 261 -21.02 -7.59 -11.83
N LYS A 262 -21.38 -8.84 -12.10
CA LYS A 262 -21.23 -9.95 -11.14
C LYS A 262 -20.14 -10.92 -11.56
N VAL A 263 -19.46 -11.50 -10.56
CA VAL A 263 -18.58 -12.66 -10.74
C VAL A 263 -19.23 -13.86 -10.08
N SER A 264 -19.29 -14.98 -10.79
CA SER A 264 -19.88 -16.22 -10.31
C SER A 264 -18.84 -17.34 -10.33
N ILE A 265 -18.68 -18.06 -9.24
CA ILE A 265 -17.83 -19.24 -9.12
C ILE A 265 -18.74 -20.46 -8.96
N GLN A 266 -18.54 -21.45 -9.83
CA GLN A 266 -19.23 -22.73 -9.76
C GLN A 266 -18.31 -23.76 -9.14
N VAL A 267 -18.83 -24.50 -8.18
CA VAL A 267 -18.16 -25.57 -7.47
C VAL A 267 -19.07 -26.78 -7.51
N GLU A 268 -18.56 -27.90 -8.00
CA GLU A 268 -19.30 -29.16 -8.07
C GLU A 268 -18.57 -30.18 -7.20
N ALA A 269 -19.28 -30.83 -6.29
CA ALA A 269 -18.78 -31.94 -5.50
C ALA A 269 -19.60 -33.20 -5.78
N SER A 270 -18.92 -34.31 -6.02
CA SER A 270 -19.53 -35.59 -6.38
C SER A 270 -18.70 -36.77 -5.87
N ASN A 271 -19.19 -38.00 -6.07
CA ASN A 271 -18.49 -39.24 -5.68
C ASN A 271 -18.08 -39.24 -4.21
N PHE A 272 -19.00 -38.84 -3.32
CA PHE A 272 -18.73 -38.80 -1.89
C PHE A 272 -18.47 -40.20 -1.32
N SER A 273 -17.51 -40.28 -0.42
CA SER A 273 -17.22 -41.45 0.42
C SER A 273 -17.27 -41.04 1.90
N SER A 274 -17.01 -41.97 2.81
CA SER A 274 -16.92 -41.62 4.24
C SER A 274 -15.73 -40.70 4.57
N THR A 275 -14.76 -40.55 3.66
CA THR A 275 -13.53 -39.79 3.91
C THR A 275 -13.21 -38.73 2.86
N SER A 276 -13.81 -38.76 1.68
CA SER A 276 -13.43 -37.89 0.55
C SER A 276 -14.58 -37.54 -0.39
N ALA A 277 -14.40 -36.49 -1.18
CA ALA A 277 -15.24 -36.16 -2.33
C ALA A 277 -14.39 -35.73 -3.53
N SER A 278 -14.94 -35.87 -4.74
CA SER A 278 -14.36 -35.30 -5.96
C SER A 278 -14.86 -33.88 -6.15
N LEU A 279 -13.94 -32.92 -6.25
CA LEU A 279 -14.24 -31.51 -6.46
C LEU A 279 -13.88 -31.07 -7.88
N SER A 280 -14.75 -30.25 -8.47
CA SER A 280 -14.54 -29.49 -9.71
C SER A 280 -14.86 -28.02 -9.45
N ILE A 281 -14.03 -27.11 -9.95
CA ILE A 281 -14.26 -25.66 -9.82
C ILE A 281 -14.23 -25.05 -11.22
N ASN A 282 -15.31 -24.37 -11.61
CA ASN A 282 -15.51 -23.80 -12.95
C ASN A 282 -15.21 -24.81 -14.08
N GLY A 283 -15.63 -26.07 -13.91
CA GLY A 283 -15.42 -27.14 -14.88
C GLY A 283 -13.97 -27.68 -14.96
N LYS A 284 -13.03 -27.15 -14.17
CA LYS A 284 -11.70 -27.76 -14.02
C LYS A 284 -11.82 -28.97 -13.10
N THR A 285 -11.84 -30.15 -13.70
CA THR A 285 -11.94 -31.43 -12.99
C THR A 285 -10.62 -31.77 -12.29
N GLY A 286 -10.67 -32.32 -11.07
CA GLY A 286 -9.60 -33.24 -10.65
C GLY A 286 -8.99 -33.08 -9.27
N PHE A 287 -9.78 -32.95 -8.20
CA PHE A 287 -9.23 -33.02 -6.85
C PHE A 287 -10.03 -33.97 -5.96
N SER A 288 -9.37 -34.95 -5.35
CA SER A 288 -9.93 -35.67 -4.21
C SER A 288 -9.59 -34.86 -2.97
N ILE A 289 -10.61 -34.43 -2.24
CA ILE A 289 -10.45 -33.65 -1.00
C ILE A 289 -11.05 -34.41 0.17
N PRO A 290 -10.49 -34.30 1.38
CA PRO A 290 -11.14 -34.82 2.58
C PRO A 290 -12.57 -34.28 2.68
N ILE A 291 -13.52 -35.14 3.04
CA ILE A 291 -14.95 -34.75 3.05
C ILE A 291 -15.25 -33.59 4.01
N LEU A 292 -14.43 -33.42 5.05
CA LEU A 292 -14.50 -32.31 6.00
C LEU A 292 -13.96 -30.98 5.43
N ASP A 293 -13.13 -31.05 4.38
CA ASP A 293 -12.51 -29.89 3.74
C ASP A 293 -13.31 -29.41 2.51
N VAL A 294 -14.41 -30.09 2.15
CA VAL A 294 -15.28 -29.73 1.03
C VAL A 294 -15.86 -28.34 1.27
N ILE A 295 -16.67 -28.20 2.33
CA ILE A 295 -17.22 -26.93 2.82
C ILE A 295 -17.48 -27.13 4.32
N ASP A 296 -16.89 -26.29 5.18
CA ASP A 296 -17.24 -26.29 6.60
C ASP A 296 -18.38 -25.28 6.81
N ILE A 297 -19.57 -25.80 7.10
CA ILE A 297 -20.77 -24.98 7.35
C ILE A 297 -21.14 -25.12 8.83
N GLY A 298 -20.91 -24.07 9.60
CA GLY A 298 -21.43 -23.93 10.96
C GLY A 298 -22.86 -23.43 10.93
N ILE A 299 -23.81 -24.21 11.47
CA ILE A 299 -25.23 -23.81 11.58
C ILE A 299 -25.52 -23.61 13.07
N SER A 300 -25.72 -22.36 13.49
CA SER A 300 -25.92 -21.92 14.88
C SER A 300 -24.83 -22.34 15.90
N ALA A 301 -24.16 -21.36 16.51
CA ALA A 301 -23.34 -21.33 17.74
C ALA A 301 -22.45 -22.53 18.21
N SER A 302 -22.43 -23.72 17.60
CA SER A 302 -21.51 -24.83 17.91
C SER A 302 -21.64 -26.11 17.06
N SER A 303 -22.62 -26.22 16.13
CA SER A 303 -22.75 -27.41 15.26
C SER A 303 -22.21 -27.18 13.85
N SER A 304 -21.23 -27.98 13.41
CA SER A 304 -20.86 -28.09 11.99
C SER A 304 -21.72 -29.14 11.29
N TYR A 305 -22.04 -28.90 10.02
CA TYR A 305 -22.74 -29.85 9.18
C TYR A 305 -21.79 -31.00 8.78
N ASP A 306 -22.08 -32.21 9.26
CA ASP A 306 -21.27 -33.40 8.98
C ASP A 306 -21.70 -34.07 7.67
N TRP A 307 -20.99 -33.76 6.59
CA TRP A 307 -21.20 -34.31 5.26
C TRP A 307 -21.11 -35.84 5.22
N SER A 308 -20.23 -36.46 6.02
CA SER A 308 -20.00 -37.91 6.01
C SER A 308 -21.23 -38.74 6.43
N LYS A 309 -22.17 -38.13 7.15
CA LYS A 309 -23.42 -38.76 7.60
C LYS A 309 -24.58 -38.61 6.62
N THR A 310 -24.44 -37.76 5.62
CA THR A 310 -25.57 -37.26 4.81
C THR A 310 -25.32 -37.36 3.30
N THR A 311 -24.14 -37.84 2.89
CA THR A 311 -23.75 -38.07 1.49
C THR A 311 -23.52 -39.56 1.22
N THR A 312 -23.85 -40.00 0.02
CA THR A 312 -23.50 -41.31 -0.54
C THR A 312 -22.73 -41.12 -1.84
N SER A 313 -22.23 -42.21 -2.44
CA SER A 313 -21.54 -42.12 -3.74
C SER A 313 -22.41 -41.60 -4.89
N SER A 314 -23.74 -41.67 -4.77
CA SER A 314 -24.69 -41.09 -5.73
C SER A 314 -25.00 -39.62 -5.46
N SER A 315 -24.58 -39.08 -4.30
CA SER A 315 -24.86 -37.71 -3.94
C SER A 315 -24.04 -36.73 -4.79
N SER A 316 -24.63 -35.59 -5.11
CA SER A 316 -23.97 -34.49 -5.79
C SER A 316 -24.39 -33.16 -5.19
N LEU A 317 -23.45 -32.23 -5.17
CA LEU A 317 -23.64 -30.86 -4.72
C LEU A 317 -23.16 -29.91 -5.81
N ASP A 318 -24.06 -29.06 -6.30
CA ASP A 318 -23.72 -27.94 -7.16
C ASP A 318 -23.84 -26.64 -6.37
N MET A 319 -22.71 -25.99 -6.15
CA MET A 319 -22.61 -24.71 -5.46
C MET A 319 -22.29 -23.60 -6.46
N THR A 320 -23.02 -22.48 -6.34
CA THR A 320 -22.74 -21.24 -7.03
C THR A 320 -22.52 -20.13 -5.99
N ILE A 321 -21.37 -19.48 -6.05
CA ILE A 321 -21.05 -18.30 -5.25
C ILE A 321 -21.07 -17.09 -6.17
N GLU A 322 -21.96 -16.13 -5.92
CA GLU A 322 -22.09 -14.92 -6.73
C GLU A 322 -21.68 -13.68 -5.95
N TYR A 323 -20.71 -12.93 -6.48
CA TYR A 323 -20.26 -11.63 -5.99
C TYR A 323 -20.87 -10.52 -6.86
N PRO A 324 -21.91 -9.82 -6.40
CA PRO A 324 -22.54 -8.76 -7.18
C PRO A 324 -21.81 -7.42 -7.02
N GLY A 325 -21.97 -6.52 -7.99
CA GLY A 325 -21.49 -5.14 -7.84
C GLY A 325 -19.98 -4.97 -7.91
N VAL A 326 -19.29 -5.84 -8.66
CA VAL A 326 -17.82 -5.81 -8.78
C VAL A 326 -17.37 -4.45 -9.30
N THR A 327 -16.60 -3.75 -8.48
CA THR A 327 -16.23 -2.34 -8.64
C THR A 327 -14.77 -2.12 -8.28
N ILE A 328 -14.15 -1.17 -8.99
CA ILE A 328 -12.76 -0.77 -8.75
C ILE A 328 -12.71 0.45 -7.84
N VAL A 329 -11.87 0.39 -6.81
CA VAL A 329 -11.46 1.54 -6.00
C VAL A 329 -9.95 1.71 -6.17
N GLN A 330 -9.52 2.84 -6.70
CA GLN A 330 -8.11 3.13 -6.95
C GLN A 330 -7.76 4.49 -6.39
N ILE A 331 -6.68 4.55 -5.61
CA ILE A 331 -6.07 5.79 -5.12
C ILE A 331 -4.54 5.64 -5.13
N ASP A 332 -3.85 6.73 -5.40
CA ASP A 332 -2.39 6.80 -5.41
C ASP A 332 -1.89 7.82 -4.37
N PRO A 333 -0.67 7.67 -3.83
CA PRO A 333 -0.06 8.67 -2.96
C PRO A 333 -0.05 10.03 -3.66
N LEU A 334 -0.36 11.09 -2.92
CA LEU A 334 -0.28 12.45 -3.46
C LEU A 334 1.19 12.76 -3.81
N PRO A 335 1.52 12.98 -5.10
CA PRO A 335 2.89 13.24 -5.52
C PRO A 335 3.41 14.53 -4.89
N LEU A 336 4.67 14.53 -4.47
CA LEU A 336 5.34 15.74 -4.03
C LEU A 336 5.35 16.77 -5.16
N SER A 337 4.86 17.97 -4.91
CA SER A 337 4.82 19.05 -5.87
C SER A 337 6.22 19.59 -6.15
N ALA A 338 6.42 20.18 -7.33
CA ALA A 338 7.72 20.71 -7.75
C ALA A 338 8.25 21.86 -6.88
N ASP A 339 7.37 22.55 -6.14
CA ASP A 339 7.71 23.57 -5.14
C ASP A 339 7.92 22.97 -3.73
N TYR A 340 7.84 21.64 -3.62
CA TYR A 340 7.97 20.84 -2.40
C TYR A 340 6.93 21.16 -1.30
N ALA A 341 5.90 21.95 -1.62
CA ALA A 341 4.94 22.44 -0.64
C ALA A 341 3.82 21.43 -0.33
N LYS A 342 3.44 20.58 -1.29
CA LYS A 342 2.30 19.67 -1.18
C LYS A 342 2.66 18.26 -1.62
N GLY A 343 1.93 17.28 -1.11
CA GLY A 343 2.19 15.88 -1.38
C GLY A 343 3.39 15.38 -0.59
N TRP A 344 3.50 14.06 -0.51
CA TRP A 344 4.46 13.41 0.38
C TRP A 344 5.27 12.34 -0.31
N TYR A 345 4.83 11.87 -1.48
CA TYR A 345 5.45 10.75 -2.18
C TYR A 345 6.17 11.24 -3.44
N ASP A 346 7.48 11.03 -3.48
CA ASP A 346 8.31 11.30 -4.66
C ASP A 346 8.88 9.99 -5.22
N GLN A 347 8.36 9.59 -6.38
CA GLN A 347 8.81 8.38 -7.07
C GLN A 347 10.18 8.58 -7.74
N SER A 348 10.48 9.79 -8.25
CA SER A 348 11.79 10.07 -8.86
C SER A 348 12.91 10.06 -7.84
N LEU A 349 12.66 10.55 -6.62
CA LEU A 349 13.57 10.45 -5.49
C LEU A 349 13.88 8.99 -5.15
N LEU A 350 12.85 8.15 -5.04
CA LEU A 350 13.03 6.71 -4.80
C LEU A 350 13.83 6.05 -5.92
N GLN A 351 13.48 6.33 -7.18
CA GLN A 351 14.21 5.78 -8.33
C GLN A 351 15.69 6.20 -8.31
N SER A 352 15.97 7.44 -7.92
CA SER A 352 17.33 7.96 -7.77
C SER A 352 18.08 7.27 -6.63
N ILE A 353 17.43 7.02 -5.49
CA ILE A 353 18.01 6.25 -4.38
C ILE A 353 18.35 4.82 -4.82
N ILE A 354 17.43 4.17 -5.53
CA ILE A 354 17.56 2.77 -5.97
C ILE A 354 18.69 2.62 -6.98
N SER A 355 18.69 3.46 -8.02
CA SER A 355 19.72 3.42 -9.07
C SER A 355 21.09 3.94 -8.62
N GLY A 356 21.11 4.83 -7.62
CA GLY A 356 22.34 5.36 -7.03
C GLY A 356 22.99 4.42 -6.01
N SER A 357 22.20 3.62 -5.28
CA SER A 357 22.73 2.71 -4.26
C SER A 357 23.60 1.61 -4.88
N GLY A 358 24.85 1.51 -4.42
CA GLY A 358 25.85 0.61 -5.02
C GLY A 358 26.57 1.16 -6.27
N ASN A 359 26.22 2.37 -6.74
CA ASN A 359 26.86 3.00 -7.89
C ASN A 359 27.79 4.15 -7.45
N ALA A 360 29.10 4.00 -7.67
CA ALA A 360 30.11 5.00 -7.29
C ALA A 360 30.25 6.19 -8.27
N ASP A 361 29.60 6.12 -9.43
CA ASP A 361 29.75 7.09 -10.52
C ASP A 361 28.62 8.14 -10.56
N VAL A 362 27.62 8.02 -9.68
CA VAL A 362 26.48 8.92 -9.59
C VAL A 362 26.44 9.59 -8.22
N SER A 363 26.25 10.91 -8.20
CA SER A 363 25.97 11.68 -6.99
C SER A 363 24.49 11.60 -6.65
N GLY A 364 24.17 11.47 -5.36
CA GLY A 364 22.79 11.41 -4.91
C GLY A 364 22.63 10.66 -3.59
N PHE A 365 21.39 10.49 -3.17
CA PHE A 365 21.07 9.70 -1.99
C PHE A 365 21.29 8.21 -2.24
N LYS A 366 21.89 7.54 -1.26
CA LYS A 366 22.20 6.10 -1.31
C LYS A 366 21.92 5.47 0.05
N ILE A 367 21.54 4.20 0.04
CA ILE A 367 21.35 3.40 1.24
C ILE A 367 22.46 2.34 1.29
N ASP A 368 23.05 2.17 2.47
CA ASP A 368 24.06 1.14 2.71
C ASP A 368 23.46 -0.27 2.50
N PRO A 369 24.10 -1.19 1.75
CA PRO A 369 23.59 -2.54 1.51
C PRO A 369 23.36 -3.38 2.79
N SER A 370 24.08 -3.08 3.87
CA SER A 370 23.90 -3.74 5.16
C SER A 370 22.65 -3.26 5.91
N ASN A 371 22.12 -2.08 5.57
CA ASN A 371 20.94 -1.49 6.21
C ASN A 371 19.71 -2.38 6.02
N GLN A 372 18.79 -2.41 7.00
CA GLN A 372 17.54 -3.16 6.88
C GLN A 372 16.62 -2.62 5.78
N TYR A 373 16.75 -1.34 5.42
CA TYR A 373 16.04 -0.68 4.33
C TYR A 373 16.82 -0.69 3.00
N ALA A 374 17.85 -1.54 2.87
CA ALA A 374 18.62 -1.68 1.64
C ALA A 374 17.73 -2.06 0.44
N VAL A 375 18.19 -1.70 -0.76
CA VAL A 375 17.40 -1.76 -1.99
C VAL A 375 16.88 -3.18 -2.28
N ASP A 376 17.73 -4.18 -2.14
CA ASP A 376 17.44 -5.60 -2.38
C ASP A 376 16.45 -6.22 -1.38
N LYS A 377 16.27 -5.58 -0.22
CA LYS A 377 15.33 -5.99 0.84
C LYS A 377 13.97 -5.33 0.67
N MET A 378 13.93 -4.08 0.23
CA MET A 378 12.71 -3.27 0.20
C MET A 378 11.97 -3.32 -1.13
N PHE A 379 12.67 -3.31 -2.27
CA PHE A 379 12.04 -3.05 -3.58
C PHE A 379 12.00 -4.28 -4.49
N GLY A 380 10.92 -4.36 -5.27
CA GLY A 380 10.66 -5.45 -6.22
C GLY A 380 9.52 -6.38 -5.79
N LYS A 381 9.12 -7.27 -6.70
CA LYS A 381 7.98 -8.18 -6.48
C LYS A 381 8.18 -9.04 -5.23
N GLY A 382 7.19 -9.01 -4.34
CA GLY A 382 7.19 -9.75 -3.07
C GLY A 382 8.05 -9.15 -1.96
N LYS A 383 8.55 -7.92 -2.13
CA LYS A 383 9.32 -7.21 -1.11
C LYS A 383 8.45 -6.26 -0.28
N ALA A 384 8.99 -5.83 0.86
CA ALA A 384 8.24 -5.13 1.90
C ALA A 384 7.67 -3.77 1.46
N PHE A 385 8.38 -3.04 0.58
CA PHE A 385 7.87 -1.77 0.05
C PHE A 385 6.92 -2.03 -1.12
N SER A 386 5.69 -2.39 -0.76
CA SER A 386 4.61 -2.71 -1.67
C SER A 386 3.28 -2.31 -1.07
N ARG A 387 2.25 -2.13 -1.89
CA ARG A 387 0.89 -1.79 -1.44
C ARG A 387 -0.14 -2.27 -2.45
N LEU A 388 -1.43 -2.22 -2.10
CA LEU A 388 -2.49 -2.29 -3.11
C LEU A 388 -2.74 -0.88 -3.64
N LYS A 389 -2.48 -0.65 -4.92
CA LYS A 389 -2.87 0.62 -5.59
C LYS A 389 -4.32 0.62 -6.04
N THR A 390 -4.86 -0.57 -6.24
CA THR A 390 -6.24 -0.79 -6.67
C THR A 390 -6.85 -1.90 -5.83
N LEU A 391 -8.04 -1.68 -5.30
CA LEU A 391 -8.90 -2.70 -4.71
C LEU A 391 -10.03 -3.01 -5.67
N VAL A 392 -10.37 -4.29 -5.81
CA VAL A 392 -11.60 -4.75 -6.45
C VAL A 392 -12.54 -5.21 -5.35
N VAL A 393 -13.66 -4.51 -5.25
CA VAL A 393 -14.67 -4.72 -4.20
C VAL A 393 -15.98 -5.19 -4.79
N SER A 394 -16.82 -5.79 -3.96
CA SER A 394 -18.16 -6.28 -4.32
C SER A 394 -19.08 -6.24 -3.10
N GLN A 395 -20.38 -6.40 -3.31
CA GLN A 395 -21.29 -6.70 -2.20
C GLN A 395 -20.96 -8.09 -1.60
N ALA A 396 -21.51 -8.37 -0.43
CA ALA A 396 -21.42 -9.71 0.17
C ALA A 396 -22.00 -10.78 -0.79
N PRO A 397 -21.37 -11.95 -0.92
CA PRO A 397 -21.73 -12.93 -1.95
C PRO A 397 -22.96 -13.78 -1.59
N THR A 398 -23.89 -13.97 -2.53
CA THR A 398 -24.93 -14.99 -2.35
C THR A 398 -24.34 -16.37 -2.66
N ILE A 399 -24.62 -17.36 -1.81
CA ILE A 399 -24.19 -18.75 -2.00
C ILE A 399 -25.44 -19.61 -2.21
N THR A 400 -25.56 -20.25 -3.36
CA THR A 400 -26.64 -21.20 -3.67
C THR A 400 -26.09 -22.59 -3.79
N MET A 401 -26.69 -23.55 -3.09
CA MET A 401 -26.30 -24.95 -3.10
C MET A 401 -27.48 -25.80 -3.55
N VAL A 402 -27.29 -26.64 -4.56
CA VAL A 402 -28.28 -27.59 -5.06
C VAL A 402 -27.81 -28.99 -4.71
N PHE A 403 -28.63 -29.69 -3.93
CA PHE A 403 -28.39 -31.04 -3.45
C PHE A 403 -29.23 -32.04 -4.23
N SER A 404 -28.66 -33.20 -4.51
CA SER A 404 -29.36 -34.32 -5.14
C SER A 404 -30.50 -34.87 -4.27
N ALA A 405 -31.43 -35.57 -4.92
CA ALA A 405 -32.67 -36.02 -4.30
C ALA A 405 -32.49 -36.99 -3.11
N ASP A 406 -31.41 -37.78 -3.11
CA ASP A 406 -31.04 -38.68 -2.01
C ASP A 406 -30.69 -37.93 -0.72
N GLN A 407 -30.36 -36.63 -0.80
CA GLN A 407 -30.00 -35.78 0.34
C GLN A 407 -31.15 -34.89 0.83
N ALA A 408 -32.24 -34.81 0.07
CA ALA A 408 -33.30 -33.81 0.25
C ALA A 408 -33.88 -33.76 1.68
N ASN A 409 -34.20 -34.91 2.26
CA ASN A 409 -34.78 -35.00 3.61
C ASN A 409 -33.79 -34.55 4.70
N SER A 410 -32.51 -34.91 4.56
CA SER A 410 -31.47 -34.52 5.53
C SER A 410 -31.22 -33.02 5.47
N VAL A 411 -31.10 -32.46 4.26
CA VAL A 411 -30.82 -31.04 4.02
C VAL A 411 -31.98 -30.17 4.53
N THR A 412 -33.23 -30.48 4.15
CA THR A 412 -34.41 -29.73 4.63
C THR A 412 -34.62 -29.82 6.16
N SER A 413 -34.12 -30.88 6.79
CA SER A 413 -34.15 -31.00 8.26
C SER A 413 -33.08 -30.14 8.95
N SER A 414 -31.91 -29.99 8.32
CA SER A 414 -30.73 -29.34 8.90
C SER A 414 -30.68 -27.84 8.62
N PHE A 415 -31.10 -27.41 7.43
CA PHE A 415 -31.15 -26.01 7.02
C PHE A 415 -32.56 -25.47 7.20
N LYS A 416 -32.73 -24.54 8.12
CA LYS A 416 -34.00 -23.84 8.37
C LYS A 416 -33.86 -22.38 7.95
N GLU A 417 -34.86 -21.86 7.26
CA GLU A 417 -34.88 -20.44 6.86
C GLU A 417 -34.70 -19.53 8.09
N ASN A 418 -33.93 -18.46 7.93
CA ASN A 418 -33.47 -17.52 8.95
C ASN A 418 -32.51 -18.10 10.00
N ALA A 419 -32.06 -19.36 9.87
CA ALA A 419 -30.98 -19.87 10.72
C ALA A 419 -29.67 -19.13 10.39
N SER A 420 -28.93 -18.72 11.42
CA SER A 420 -27.61 -18.12 11.25
C SER A 420 -26.58 -19.16 10.81
N VAL A 421 -25.74 -18.78 9.85
CA VAL A 421 -24.75 -19.66 9.22
C VAL A 421 -23.39 -18.98 9.17
N ASP A 422 -22.35 -19.73 9.53
CA ASP A 422 -20.95 -19.42 9.25
C ASP A 422 -20.50 -20.38 8.13
N VAL A 423 -20.06 -19.85 6.99
CA VAL A 423 -19.61 -20.69 5.86
C VAL A 423 -18.12 -20.47 5.66
N LYS A 424 -17.32 -21.52 5.88
CA LYS A 424 -15.91 -21.54 5.53
C LYS A 424 -15.71 -22.29 4.22
N LEU A 425 -15.38 -21.54 3.18
CA LEU A 425 -15.08 -22.05 1.86
C LEU A 425 -13.59 -22.44 1.80
N PHE A 426 -13.34 -23.74 1.63
CA PHE A 426 -12.00 -24.32 1.44
C PHE A 426 -10.99 -24.01 2.54
N GLY A 427 -11.43 -23.68 3.76
CA GLY A 427 -10.56 -23.25 4.87
C GLY A 427 -9.79 -21.94 4.63
N LEU A 428 -10.08 -21.22 3.53
CA LEU A 428 -9.43 -19.96 3.18
C LEU A 428 -10.29 -18.74 3.49
N PHE A 429 -11.58 -18.85 3.21
CA PHE A 429 -12.51 -17.71 3.25
C PHE A 429 -13.64 -18.05 4.20
N SER A 430 -13.83 -17.20 5.20
CA SER A 430 -15.03 -17.24 6.03
C SER A 430 -16.01 -16.22 5.46
N VAL A 431 -17.19 -16.70 5.05
CA VAL A 431 -18.34 -15.90 4.68
C VAL A 431 -19.27 -15.89 5.89
N GLY A 432 -19.46 -14.71 6.49
CA GLY A 432 -20.29 -14.54 7.69
C GLY A 432 -19.53 -14.52 9.03
N SER A 433 -18.19 -14.55 9.04
CA SER A 433 -17.43 -14.44 10.29
C SER A 433 -17.08 -12.97 10.59
N PHE A 434 -17.83 -12.39 11.53
CA PHE A 434 -17.72 -11.10 12.24
C PHE A 434 -18.92 -10.19 12.01
N ASP A 435 -19.71 -10.02 13.07
CA ASP A 435 -20.82 -9.08 13.31
C ASP A 435 -21.96 -8.99 12.25
N GLU A 436 -21.84 -9.66 11.11
CA GLU A 436 -22.87 -9.80 10.09
C GLU A 436 -23.32 -11.26 10.00
N SER A 437 -24.48 -11.56 10.58
CA SER A 437 -25.06 -12.91 10.58
C SER A 437 -25.55 -13.27 9.17
N TYR A 438 -24.76 -14.03 8.41
CA TYR A 438 -25.28 -14.76 7.25
C TYR A 438 -26.42 -15.65 7.70
N SER A 439 -27.42 -15.80 6.84
CA SER A 439 -28.57 -16.64 7.15
C SER A 439 -28.97 -17.52 5.99
N VAL A 440 -29.66 -18.61 6.30
CA VAL A 440 -30.41 -19.37 5.31
C VAL A 440 -31.56 -18.49 4.82
N ASP A 441 -31.41 -17.91 3.64
CA ASP A 441 -32.42 -17.05 3.02
C ASP A 441 -33.61 -17.88 2.56
N LYS A 442 -33.34 -19.03 1.92
CA LYS A 442 -34.37 -19.85 1.30
C LYS A 442 -34.01 -21.32 1.28
N VAL A 443 -35.01 -22.18 1.49
CA VAL A 443 -34.92 -23.63 1.22
C VAL A 443 -36.05 -24.03 0.28
N HIS A 444 -35.71 -24.49 -0.92
CA HIS A 444 -36.67 -24.87 -1.95
C HIS A 444 -36.49 -26.33 -2.35
N THR A 445 -37.59 -27.08 -2.44
CA THR A 445 -37.59 -28.44 -2.99
C THR A 445 -38.27 -28.42 -4.35
N ASP A 446 -37.55 -28.85 -5.38
CA ASP A 446 -38.14 -29.08 -6.70
C ASP A 446 -38.77 -30.47 -6.71
N THR A 447 -40.10 -30.51 -6.78
CA THR A 447 -40.87 -31.76 -6.75
C THR A 447 -40.71 -32.61 -8.02
N ALA A 448 -40.27 -32.03 -9.14
CA ALA A 448 -40.10 -32.75 -10.40
C ALA A 448 -38.75 -33.49 -10.46
N SER A 449 -37.67 -32.84 -10.02
CA SER A 449 -36.33 -33.43 -9.96
C SER A 449 -36.00 -34.10 -8.62
N GLY A 450 -36.76 -33.78 -7.57
CA GLY A 450 -36.51 -34.22 -6.19
C GLY A 450 -35.35 -33.47 -5.51
N THR A 451 -34.73 -32.50 -6.19
CA THR A 451 -33.56 -31.77 -5.67
C THR A 451 -33.96 -30.73 -4.62
N VAL A 452 -33.01 -30.36 -3.77
CA VAL A 452 -33.18 -29.30 -2.77
C VAL A 452 -32.17 -28.20 -2.99
N THR A 453 -32.64 -26.96 -3.09
CA THR A 453 -31.82 -25.76 -3.18
C THR A 453 -31.83 -25.03 -1.85
N VAL A 454 -30.64 -24.75 -1.31
CA VAL A 454 -30.42 -23.90 -0.14
C VAL A 454 -29.68 -22.64 -0.58
N THR A 455 -30.22 -21.48 -0.25
CA THR A 455 -29.58 -20.18 -0.54
C THR A 455 -29.17 -19.54 0.77
N PHE A 456 -27.91 -19.13 0.86
CA PHE A 456 -27.39 -18.27 1.91
C PHE A 456 -27.16 -16.87 1.36
N ALA A 457 -27.60 -15.88 2.12
CA ALA A 457 -27.46 -14.47 1.78
C ALA A 457 -27.00 -13.67 3.00
N PRO A 458 -26.36 -12.51 2.77
CA PRO A 458 -26.15 -11.54 3.85
C PRO A 458 -27.50 -11.13 4.46
N PRO A 459 -27.54 -10.68 5.72
CA PRO A 459 -28.78 -10.27 6.35
C PRO A 459 -29.43 -9.11 5.59
N GLU A 460 -30.75 -9.13 5.47
CA GLU A 460 -31.49 -8.03 4.86
C GLU A 460 -31.27 -6.75 5.70
N ILE A 461 -30.63 -5.76 5.11
CA ILE A 461 -30.41 -4.47 5.73
C ILE A 461 -31.76 -3.73 5.79
N LYS A 462 -32.35 -3.66 6.99
CA LYS A 462 -33.59 -2.90 7.22
C LYS A 462 -33.25 -1.44 7.54
N GLY A 463 -33.55 -0.54 6.61
CA GLY A 463 -33.32 0.91 6.76
C GLY A 463 -32.04 1.41 6.09
N THR A 464 -31.61 2.63 6.45
CA THR A 464 -30.38 3.23 5.93
C THR A 464 -29.22 2.96 6.88
N VAL A 465 -28.20 2.22 6.45
CA VAL A 465 -26.97 2.02 7.22
C VAL A 465 -26.12 3.29 7.12
N PRO A 466 -25.71 3.90 8.24
CA PRO A 466 -24.81 5.04 8.25
C PRO A 466 -23.53 4.75 7.45
N PRO A 467 -23.01 5.69 6.64
CA PRO A 467 -21.83 5.47 5.81
C PRO A 467 -20.62 4.88 6.54
N GLU A 468 -20.41 5.27 7.81
CA GLU A 468 -19.34 4.78 8.68
C GLU A 468 -19.49 3.30 9.09
N GLN A 469 -20.71 2.75 9.00
CA GLN A 469 -21.02 1.34 9.29
C GLN A 469 -21.16 0.50 8.01
N GLN A 470 -21.11 1.12 6.83
CA GLN A 470 -21.15 0.38 5.58
C GLN A 470 -19.84 -0.39 5.39
N VAL A 471 -19.98 -1.66 5.03
CA VAL A 471 -18.85 -2.51 4.66
C VAL A 471 -19.14 -3.24 3.35
N CYS A 472 -18.08 -3.68 2.68
CA CYS A 472 -18.18 -4.53 1.50
C CYS A 472 -17.01 -5.52 1.42
N THR A 473 -17.09 -6.44 0.45
CA THR A 473 -16.14 -7.54 0.27
C THR A 473 -15.01 -7.11 -0.66
N VAL A 474 -13.76 -7.28 -0.23
CA VAL A 474 -12.59 -7.14 -1.11
C VAL A 474 -12.31 -8.50 -1.77
N LEU A 475 -12.37 -8.55 -3.10
CA LEU A 475 -12.01 -9.73 -3.88
C LEU A 475 -10.50 -9.84 -4.11
N GLY A 476 -9.80 -8.72 -4.08
CA GLY A 476 -8.38 -8.62 -4.36
C GLY A 476 -8.04 -7.25 -4.90
N GLY A 477 -6.98 -7.17 -5.71
CA GLY A 477 -6.55 -5.89 -6.25
C GLY A 477 -5.37 -5.97 -7.19
N VAL A 478 -4.79 -4.81 -7.47
CA VAL A 478 -3.52 -4.69 -8.20
C VAL A 478 -2.46 -4.27 -7.20
N ALA A 479 -1.51 -5.18 -6.97
CA ALA A 479 -0.33 -4.89 -6.17
C ALA A 479 0.60 -3.92 -6.92
N ASP A 480 1.13 -2.97 -6.18
CA ASP A 480 2.17 -2.04 -6.61
C ASP A 480 3.46 -2.38 -5.88
N TYR A 481 4.54 -2.53 -6.65
CA TYR A 481 5.89 -2.81 -6.16
C TYR A 481 6.82 -1.73 -6.67
N PRO A 482 6.87 -0.55 -6.01
CA PRO A 482 7.73 0.53 -6.47
C PRO A 482 9.21 0.11 -6.49
N PRO A 483 10.00 0.67 -7.43
CA PRO A 483 9.56 1.48 -8.55
C PRO A 483 8.93 0.57 -9.63
N PRO A 484 7.96 1.08 -10.41
CA PRO A 484 7.32 0.30 -11.47
C PRO A 484 8.37 -0.22 -12.47
N SER A 485 8.25 -1.50 -12.81
CA SER A 485 9.08 -2.21 -13.79
C SER A 485 8.92 -1.68 -15.21
#